data_AF-A0A327JL01-F1
#
_entry.id   AF-A0A327JL01-F1
#
_cell.length_a   1.000
_cell.length_b   1.000
_cell.length_c   1.000
_cell.angle_alpha   90.00
_cell.angle_beta   90.00
_cell.angle_gamma   90.00
#
_symmetry.space_group_name_H-M   'P 1'
#
loop_
_entity.id
_entity.type
_entity.pdbx_description
1 polymer ?
#
loop_
_entity_poly.entity_id
_entity_poly.type
_entity_poly.pdbx_seq_one_letter_code
_entity_poly.pdbx_strand_id
1 'polypeptide(L)'
;MGLEDTRLHDQPVHDRRVQDHRSVPALFTDLIQQVTTLLRTETRLARTEMSEKIGQVGTGVALVAVGAVLVMPGLVILLQAAVAAMIDAGWQAHWAALLVGGATLLVGAILALVGAGRFKAENLTPNRTLSQLQSDAAVARNQVR
;
A
#
# COMPACT_ATOMS: atom_id res chain seq x y z
N MET A 1 1.93 25.34 90.59
CA MET A 1 2.48 26.12 89.46
C MET A 1 3.83 25.52 89.14
N GLY A 2 3.85 24.56 88.22
CA GLY A 2 5.03 23.78 87.84
C GLY A 2 4.80 23.32 86.41
N LEU A 3 5.76 23.64 85.54
CA LEU A 3 5.62 23.74 84.11
C LEU A 3 5.57 22.34 83.47
N GLU A 4 4.56 22.12 82.63
CA GLU A 4 4.50 20.97 81.74
C GLU A 4 5.48 21.21 80.59
N ASP A 5 6.65 20.58 80.72
CA ASP A 5 7.66 20.53 79.66
C ASP A 5 7.05 19.90 78.42
N THR A 6 6.87 20.76 77.42
CA THR A 6 6.33 20.45 76.11
C THR A 6 7.33 19.55 75.41
N ARG A 7 7.04 18.24 75.37
CA ARG A 7 7.79 17.26 74.59
C ARG A 7 7.87 17.73 73.14
N LEU A 8 9.05 18.21 72.74
CA LEU A 8 9.46 18.38 71.36
C LEU A 8 9.30 17.04 70.63
N HIS A 9 8.25 16.95 69.82
CA HIS A 9 8.14 15.93 68.77
C HIS A 9 9.17 16.30 67.70
N ASP A 10 10.32 15.65 67.77
CA ASP A 10 11.31 15.59 66.69
C ASP A 10 10.68 14.79 65.54
N GLN A 11 10.00 15.49 64.63
CA GLN A 11 9.58 14.88 63.38
C GLN A 11 10.83 14.70 62.51
N PRO A 12 11.19 13.46 62.12
CA PRO A 12 12.23 13.28 61.13
C PRO A 12 11.75 13.95 59.84
N VAL A 13 12.45 15.01 59.45
CA VAL A 13 12.34 15.62 58.14
C VAL A 13 12.64 14.49 57.15
N HIS A 14 11.60 13.95 56.51
CA HIS A 14 11.78 13.05 55.39
C HIS A 14 12.48 13.84 54.28
N ASP A 15 13.79 13.68 54.22
CA ASP A 15 14.66 14.16 53.18
C ASP A 15 14.24 13.54 51.85
N ARG A 16 13.27 14.18 51.17
CA ARG A 16 12.98 13.95 49.75
C ARG A 16 14.07 14.60 48.90
N ARG A 17 15.33 14.24 49.16
CA ARG A 17 16.47 14.50 48.28
C ARG A 17 17.14 13.19 47.86
N VAL A 18 16.34 12.23 47.41
CA VAL A 18 16.80 11.33 46.35
C VAL A 18 16.71 12.12 45.04
N GLN A 19 17.75 12.91 44.84
CA GLN A 19 18.34 13.31 43.56
C GLN A 19 17.62 12.76 42.32
N ASP A 20 16.79 13.60 41.71
CA ASP A 20 16.25 13.42 40.36
C ASP A 20 17.34 13.77 39.30
N HIS A 21 18.57 13.29 39.52
CA HIS A 21 19.57 13.21 38.48
C HIS A 21 19.18 12.02 37.61
N ARG A 22 18.20 12.22 36.71
CA ARG A 22 18.03 11.30 35.58
C ARG A 22 19.40 11.18 34.92
N SER A 23 20.04 10.06 35.15
CA SER A 23 21.38 9.82 34.64
C SER A 23 21.30 9.79 33.12
N VAL A 24 22.25 10.43 32.44
CA VAL A 24 22.34 10.43 30.96
C VAL A 24 22.16 9.03 30.34
N PRO A 25 22.66 7.94 30.96
CA PRO A 25 22.38 6.57 30.52
C PRO A 25 20.90 6.14 30.59
N ALA A 26 20.14 6.61 31.57
CA ALA A 26 18.71 6.31 31.71
C ALA A 26 17.87 7.00 30.63
N LEU A 27 18.18 8.26 30.30
CA LEU A 27 17.51 8.99 29.21
C LEU A 27 17.78 8.36 27.84
N PHE A 28 18.99 7.86 27.62
CA PHE A 28 19.35 7.15 26.39
C PHE A 28 18.59 5.83 26.27
N THR A 29 18.43 5.10 27.38
CA THR A 29 17.65 3.86 27.43
C THR A 29 16.17 4.13 27.13
N ASP A 30 15.59 5.16 27.73
CA ASP A 30 14.20 5.57 27.47
C ASP A 30 13.98 5.99 26.01
N LEU A 31 14.93 6.71 25.39
CA LEU A 31 14.84 7.12 24.00
C LEU A 31 14.88 5.92 23.04
N ILE A 32 15.79 4.95 23.25
CA ILE A 32 15.85 3.72 22.47
C ILE A 32 14.54 2.92 22.62
N GLN A 33 13.99 2.88 23.83
CA GLN A 33 12.75 2.18 24.09
C GLN A 33 11.55 2.85 23.40
N GLN A 34 11.52 4.19 23.36
CA GLN A 34 10.51 4.97 22.61
C GLN A 34 10.66 4.78 21.09
N VAL A 35 11.87 4.84 20.55
CA VAL A 35 12.13 4.60 19.12
C VAL A 35 11.71 3.18 18.72
N THR A 36 12.05 2.18 19.53
CA THR A 36 11.63 0.78 19.28
C THR A 36 10.12 0.63 19.31
N THR A 37 9.44 1.37 20.20
CA THR A 37 7.98 1.37 20.33
C THR A 37 7.31 2.05 19.14
N LEU A 38 7.86 3.17 18.66
CA LEU A 38 7.40 3.84 17.44
C LEU A 38 7.57 2.94 16.21
N LEU A 39 8.74 2.34 16.03
CA LEU A 39 9.00 1.42 14.92
C LEU A 39 8.05 0.21 14.92
N ARG A 40 7.80 -0.40 16.09
CA ARG A 40 6.81 -1.48 16.21
C ARG A 40 5.39 -1.03 15.87
N THR A 41 5.04 0.20 16.24
CA THR A 41 3.71 0.77 15.96
C THR A 41 3.55 1.04 14.47
N GLU A 42 4.56 1.65 13.84
CA GLU A 42 4.54 2.02 12.42
C GLU A 42 4.59 0.78 11.52
N THR A 43 5.39 -0.24 11.87
CA THR A 43 5.39 -1.53 11.17
C THR A 43 4.05 -2.27 11.31
N ARG A 44 3.41 -2.22 12.48
CA ARG A 44 2.07 -2.80 12.67
C ARG A 44 1.03 -2.06 11.83
N LEU A 45 1.06 -0.72 11.81
CA LEU A 45 0.13 0.09 11.03
C LEU A 45 0.33 -0.11 9.52
N ALA A 46 1.59 -0.07 9.06
CA ALA A 46 1.95 -0.35 7.68
C ALA A 46 1.52 -1.75 7.26
N ARG A 47 1.68 -2.76 8.13
CA ARG A 47 1.20 -4.12 7.86
C ARG A 47 -0.32 -4.17 7.73
N THR A 48 -1.06 -3.50 8.62
CA THR A 48 -2.53 -3.43 8.53
C THR A 48 -3.00 -2.78 7.24
N GLU A 49 -2.46 -1.61 6.89
CA GLU A 49 -2.83 -0.90 5.65
C GLU A 49 -2.44 -1.72 4.41
N MET A 50 -1.27 -2.36 4.42
CA MET A 50 -0.84 -3.22 3.32
C MET A 50 -1.72 -4.46 3.20
N SER A 51 -2.13 -5.10 4.30
CA SER A 51 -3.07 -6.22 4.27
C SER A 51 -4.43 -5.81 3.73
N GLU A 52 -4.93 -4.61 4.08
CA GLU A 52 -6.19 -4.08 3.56
C GLU A 52 -6.10 -3.78 2.06
N LYS A 53 -5.01 -3.12 1.60
CA LYS A 53 -4.76 -2.88 0.17
C LYS A 53 -4.61 -4.18 -0.62
N ILE A 54 -3.88 -5.18 -0.10
CA ILE A 54 -3.74 -6.49 -0.74
C ILE A 54 -5.09 -7.19 -0.82
N GLY A 55 -5.90 -7.15 0.25
CA GLY A 55 -7.24 -7.72 0.25
C GLY A 55 -8.12 -7.08 -0.83
N GLN A 56 -8.16 -5.75 -0.89
CA GLN A 56 -8.96 -5.01 -1.86
C GLN A 56 -8.51 -5.28 -3.31
N VAL A 57 -7.20 -5.26 -3.57
CA VAL A 57 -6.65 -5.62 -4.88
C VAL A 57 -6.96 -7.08 -5.22
N GLY A 58 -6.81 -7.99 -4.26
CA GLY A 58 -7.09 -9.42 -4.43
C GLY A 58 -8.55 -9.69 -4.78
N THR A 59 -9.50 -9.08 -4.07
CA THR A 59 -10.93 -9.16 -4.40
C THR A 59 -11.21 -8.59 -5.79
N GLY A 60 -10.61 -7.45 -6.14
CA GLY A 60 -10.74 -6.85 -7.47
C GLY A 60 -10.25 -7.79 -8.58
N VAL A 61 -9.07 -8.38 -8.42
CA VAL A 61 -8.51 -9.36 -9.36
C VAL A 61 -9.40 -10.60 -9.47
N ALA A 62 -9.92 -11.12 -8.35
CA ALA A 62 -10.81 -12.28 -8.35
C ALA A 62 -12.13 -11.99 -9.10
N LEU A 63 -12.75 -10.83 -8.86
CA LEU A 63 -13.96 -10.42 -9.58
C LEU A 63 -13.72 -10.27 -11.08
N VAL A 64 -12.61 -9.66 -11.48
CA VAL A 64 -12.23 -9.53 -12.89
C VAL A 64 -11.99 -10.91 -13.51
N ALA A 65 -11.34 -11.83 -12.81
CA ALA A 65 -11.09 -13.19 -13.31
C ALA A 65 -12.40 -13.96 -13.53
N VAL A 66 -13.32 -13.95 -12.55
CA VAL A 66 -14.64 -14.59 -12.67
C VAL A 66 -15.45 -13.93 -13.79
N GLY A 67 -15.43 -12.60 -13.88
CA GLY A 67 -16.07 -11.85 -14.96
C GLY A 67 -15.54 -12.24 -16.33
N ALA A 68 -14.21 -12.37 -16.48
CA ALA A 68 -13.59 -12.79 -17.74
C ALA A 68 -14.02 -14.20 -18.16
N VAL A 69 -14.17 -15.13 -17.21
CA VAL A 69 -14.68 -16.49 -17.49
C VAL A 69 -16.09 -16.46 -18.09
N LEU A 70 -16.93 -15.49 -17.71
CA LEU A 70 -18.29 -15.35 -18.24
C LEU A 70 -18.33 -14.52 -19.54
N VAL A 71 -17.57 -13.42 -19.60
CA VAL A 71 -17.54 -12.51 -20.74
C VAL A 71 -16.90 -13.17 -21.96
N MET A 72 -15.85 -13.96 -21.80
CA MET A 72 -15.16 -14.62 -22.94
C MET A 72 -16.10 -15.50 -23.79
N PRO A 73 -16.82 -16.49 -23.23
CA PRO A 73 -17.77 -17.29 -24.03
C PRO A 73 -18.94 -16.45 -24.53
N GLY A 74 -19.44 -15.49 -23.74
CA GLY A 74 -20.49 -14.57 -24.18
C GLY A 74 -20.09 -13.75 -25.41
N LEU A 75 -18.86 -13.24 -25.43
CA LEU A 75 -18.30 -12.53 -26.58
C LEU A 75 -18.21 -13.45 -27.80
N VAL A 76 -17.73 -14.69 -27.64
CA VAL A 76 -17.69 -15.67 -28.76
C VAL A 76 -19.08 -15.89 -29.35
N ILE A 77 -20.11 -16.08 -28.51
CA ILE A 77 -21.50 -16.26 -28.96
C ILE A 77 -22.00 -15.01 -29.70
N LEU A 78 -21.73 -13.81 -29.19
CA LEU A 78 -22.11 -12.56 -29.85
C LEU A 78 -21.42 -12.37 -31.20
N LEU A 79 -20.13 -12.72 -31.31
CA LEU A 79 -19.41 -12.67 -32.58
C LEU A 79 -19.96 -13.67 -33.59
N GLN A 80 -20.30 -14.89 -33.16
CA GLN A 80 -20.99 -15.87 -34.00
C GLN A 80 -22.35 -15.36 -34.46
N ALA A 81 -23.13 -14.73 -33.57
CA ALA A 81 -24.39 -14.10 -33.93
C ALA A 81 -24.22 -12.97 -34.95
N ALA A 82 -23.15 -12.17 -34.83
CA ALA A 82 -22.82 -11.12 -35.81
C ALA A 82 -22.46 -11.71 -37.19
N VAL A 83 -21.69 -12.80 -37.21
CA VAL A 83 -21.38 -13.53 -38.46
C VAL A 83 -22.67 -14.08 -39.08
N ALA A 84 -23.53 -14.73 -38.29
CA ALA A 84 -24.80 -15.28 -38.75
C ALA A 84 -25.71 -14.18 -39.33
N ALA A 85 -25.87 -13.05 -38.63
CA ALA A 85 -26.68 -11.93 -39.09
C ALA A 85 -26.20 -11.37 -40.44
N MET A 86 -24.88 -11.35 -40.69
CA MET A 86 -24.33 -10.90 -41.95
C MET A 86 -24.52 -11.93 -43.08
N ILE A 87 -24.46 -13.22 -42.75
CA ILE A 87 -24.84 -14.29 -43.69
C ILE A 87 -26.31 -14.17 -44.10
N ASP A 88 -27.21 -13.95 -43.13
CA ASP A 88 -28.64 -13.74 -43.39
C ASP A 88 -28.91 -12.48 -44.21
N ALA A 89 -28.02 -11.48 -44.12
CA ALA A 89 -28.02 -10.29 -44.96
C ALA A 89 -27.47 -10.53 -46.39
N GLY A 90 -27.15 -11.78 -46.75
CA GLY A 90 -26.72 -12.19 -48.09
C GLY A 90 -25.22 -12.27 -48.31
N TRP A 91 -24.40 -12.11 -47.27
CA TRP A 91 -22.95 -12.27 -47.40
C TRP A 91 -22.54 -13.74 -47.43
N GLN A 92 -21.47 -14.04 -48.15
CA GLN A 92 -20.87 -15.38 -48.12
C GLN A 92 -20.19 -15.62 -46.76
N ALA A 93 -20.37 -16.82 -46.20
CA ALA A 93 -19.95 -17.16 -44.84
C ALA A 93 -18.47 -16.85 -44.54
N HIS A 94 -17.57 -17.09 -45.50
CA HIS A 94 -16.15 -16.82 -45.31
C HIS A 94 -15.83 -15.32 -45.22
N TRP A 95 -16.48 -14.48 -46.04
CA TRP A 95 -16.31 -13.02 -45.96
C TRP A 95 -16.90 -12.44 -44.68
N ALA A 96 -18.06 -12.94 -44.27
CA ALA A 96 -18.69 -12.56 -43.02
C ALA A 96 -17.79 -12.86 -41.81
N ALA A 97 -17.27 -14.09 -41.73
CA ALA A 97 -16.35 -14.50 -40.67
C ALA A 97 -15.05 -13.71 -40.68
N LEU A 98 -14.48 -13.45 -41.87
CA LEU A 98 -13.22 -12.73 -42.01
C LEU A 98 -13.34 -11.27 -41.56
N LEU A 99 -14.45 -10.60 -41.88
CA LEU A 99 -14.68 -9.21 -41.46
C LEU A 99 -14.92 -9.09 -39.96
N VAL A 100 -15.80 -9.91 -39.38
CA VAL A 100 -16.07 -9.87 -37.93
C VAL A 100 -14.83 -10.26 -37.15
N GLY A 101 -14.16 -11.35 -37.55
CA GLY A 101 -12.94 -11.82 -36.92
C GLY A 101 -11.80 -10.81 -37.05
N GLY A 102 -11.61 -10.23 -38.24
CA GLY A 102 -10.59 -9.23 -38.51
C GLY A 102 -10.80 -7.94 -37.72
N ALA A 103 -12.03 -7.41 -37.68
CA ALA A 103 -12.36 -6.24 -36.88
C ALA A 103 -12.14 -6.51 -35.38
N THR A 104 -12.54 -7.69 -34.90
CA THR A 104 -12.35 -8.07 -33.50
C THR A 104 -10.88 -8.23 -33.14
N LEU A 105 -10.07 -8.83 -34.01
CA LEU A 105 -8.62 -8.94 -33.82
C LEU A 105 -7.95 -7.57 -33.78
N LEU A 106 -8.37 -6.63 -34.65
CA LEU A 106 -7.85 -5.27 -34.64
C LEU A 106 -8.12 -4.56 -33.31
N VAL A 107 -9.37 -4.60 -32.84
CA VAL A 107 -9.75 -4.03 -31.54
C VAL A 107 -9.00 -4.72 -30.39
N GLY A 108 -8.94 -6.05 -30.42
CA GLY A 108 -8.22 -6.85 -29.42
C GLY A 108 -6.72 -6.52 -29.35
N ALA A 109 -6.07 -6.35 -30.50
CA ALA A 109 -4.67 -5.97 -30.58
C ALA A 109 -4.42 -4.58 -29.97
N ILE A 110 -5.28 -3.59 -30.28
CA ILE A 110 -5.18 -2.24 -29.69
C ILE A 110 -5.33 -2.30 -28.17
N LEU A 111 -6.36 -3.01 -27.67
CA LEU A 111 -6.58 -3.17 -26.23
C LEU A 111 -5.41 -3.88 -25.54
N ALA A 112 -4.85 -4.92 -26.16
CA ALA A 112 -3.70 -5.65 -25.64
C ALA A 112 -2.46 -4.75 -25.55
N LEU A 113 -2.17 -3.96 -26.58
CA LEU A 113 -1.04 -3.03 -26.60
C LEU A 113 -1.20 -1.93 -25.54
N VAL A 114 -2.39 -1.34 -25.44
CA VAL A 114 -2.71 -0.32 -24.41
C VAL A 114 -2.61 -0.91 -23.01
N GLY A 115 -3.17 -2.10 -22.80
CA GLY A 115 -3.13 -2.82 -21.54
C GLY A 115 -1.70 -3.14 -21.11
N ALA A 116 -0.92 -3.74 -22.01
CA ALA A 116 0.50 -4.05 -21.77
C ALA A 116 1.32 -2.81 -21.42
N GLY A 117 1.02 -1.66 -22.05
CA GLY A 117 1.65 -0.38 -21.72
C GLY A 117 1.40 0.08 -20.27
N ARG A 118 0.22 -0.21 -19.70
CA ARG A 118 -0.13 0.17 -18.33
C ARG A 118 0.51 -0.71 -17.26
N PHE A 119 0.85 -1.95 -17.59
CA PHE A 119 1.53 -2.88 -16.68
C PHE A 119 3.06 -2.80 -16.73
N LYS A 120 3.64 -1.91 -17.55
CA LYS A 120 5.10 -1.71 -17.57
C LYS A 120 5.61 -1.34 -16.17
N ALA A 121 6.67 -2.01 -15.74
CA ALA A 121 7.29 -1.81 -14.42
C ALA A 121 7.65 -0.34 -14.13
N GLU A 122 7.98 0.44 -15.16
CA GLU A 122 8.21 1.90 -15.10
C GLU A 122 7.00 2.73 -14.65
N ASN A 123 5.78 2.25 -14.89
CA ASN A 123 4.54 2.87 -14.41
C ASN A 123 4.15 2.37 -13.01
N LEU A 124 4.77 1.27 -12.55
CA LEU A 124 4.57 0.68 -11.23
C LEU A 124 5.67 1.09 -10.23
N THR A 125 6.77 1.68 -10.70
CA THR A 125 7.81 2.26 -9.85
C THR A 125 7.41 3.68 -9.46
N PRO A 126 7.32 4.02 -8.15
CA PRO A 126 7.02 5.38 -7.73
C PRO A 126 8.21 6.32 -8.04
N ASN A 127 8.26 6.85 -9.26
CA ASN A 127 9.36 7.71 -9.73
C ASN A 127 9.55 8.95 -8.84
N ARG A 128 8.45 9.49 -8.31
CA ARG A 128 8.46 10.63 -7.37
C ARG A 128 9.11 10.25 -6.04
N THR A 129 8.75 9.10 -5.46
CA THR A 129 9.28 8.65 -4.16
C THR A 129 10.76 8.31 -4.24
N LEU A 130 11.20 7.66 -5.33
CA LEU A 130 12.61 7.36 -5.55
C LEU A 130 13.47 8.63 -5.71
N SER A 131 12.94 9.66 -6.39
CA SER A 131 13.65 10.94 -6.55
C SER A 131 13.84 11.71 -5.24
N GLN A 132 12.85 11.68 -4.35
CA GLN A 132 12.92 12.35 -3.05
C GLN A 132 13.89 11.63 -2.12
N LEU A 133 13.87 10.30 -2.07
CA LEU A 133 14.82 9.51 -1.29
C LEU A 133 16.28 9.73 -1.73
N GLN A 134 16.52 9.89 -3.04
CA GLN A 134 17.86 10.21 -3.55
C GLN A 134 18.31 11.63 -3.17
N SER A 135 17.38 12.60 -3.20
CA SER A 135 17.67 13.99 -2.81
C SER A 135 17.99 14.09 -1.31
N ASP A 136 17.23 13.40 -0.47
CA ASP A 136 17.45 13.40 0.99
C ASP A 136 18.76 12.69 1.36
N ALA A 137 19.09 11.59 0.69
CA ALA A 137 20.38 10.91 0.86
C ALA A 137 21.57 11.79 0.45
N ALA A 138 21.42 12.60 -0.60
CA ALA A 138 22.44 13.54 -1.03
C ALA A 138 22.66 14.67 -0.02
N VAL A 139 21.59 15.18 0.60
CA VAL A 139 21.66 16.22 1.65
C VAL A 139 22.33 15.66 2.92
N ALA A 140 21.95 14.46 3.36
CA ALA A 140 22.56 13.81 4.51
C ALA A 140 24.07 13.57 4.32
N ARG A 141 24.50 13.22 3.11
CA ARG A 141 25.92 13.00 2.78
C ARG A 141 26.75 14.29 2.83
N ASN A 142 26.15 15.44 2.54
CA ASN A 142 26.81 16.74 2.59
C ASN A 142 26.95 17.31 4.01
N GLN A 143 26.19 16.84 5.00
CA GLN A 143 26.33 17.27 6.39
C GLN A 143 27.44 16.55 7.17
N VAL A 144 28.00 15.47 6.61
CA VAL A 144 29.05 14.65 7.26
C VAL A 144 30.46 15.02 6.75
N ARG A 145 30.57 16.02 5.86
CA ARG A 145 31.83 16.55 5.33
C ARG A 145 32.05 17.97 5.81
#